data_AF-A0A182GEM9-F1
#
_entry.id   AF-A0A182GEM9-F1
#
_cell.length_a   1.000
_cell.length_b   1.000
_cell.length_c   1.000
_cell.angle_alpha   90.00
_cell.angle_beta   90.00
_cell.angle_gamma   90.00
#
_symmetry.space_group_name_H-M   'P 1'
#
loop_
_entity.id
_entity.type
_entity.pdbx_description
1 polymer ?
#
loop_
_entity_poly.entity_id
_entity_poly.type
_entity_poly.pdbx_seq_one_letter_code
_entity_poly.pdbx_strand_id
1 'polypeptide(L)'
;MPTAEDFNSDPESYSIFLSHASLLKNADLFSEKAIDAFHPHVIFSAHDHVSKMVVAHRNDLFRAVDPIPLNTDRNKRHEISSFNLIDLRYQQKLLEIMVPTCSYRMGVMKIGYGFAVLDGDELRYTVLWTSQRFYQLAVYSLMIIPLKLLCGQIWCAIFKRYWCCCRSRNRNYLPLHVS
;
A
#
# COMPACT_ATOMS: atom_id res chain seq x y z
N MET A 1 30.04 2.01 10.53
CA MET A 1 29.68 1.15 9.39
C MET A 1 30.54 -0.09 9.49
N PRO A 2 29.98 -1.31 9.36
CA PRO A 2 30.80 -2.52 9.37
C PRO A 2 31.78 -2.45 8.19
N THR A 3 33.01 -2.87 8.41
CA THR A 3 34.08 -2.88 7.42
C THR A 3 33.87 -4.02 6.43
N ALA A 4 34.28 -3.83 5.18
CA ALA A 4 34.06 -4.79 4.09
C ALA A 4 34.64 -6.20 4.35
N GLU A 5 35.51 -6.35 5.37
CA GLU A 5 36.11 -7.61 5.78
C GLU A 5 35.21 -8.48 6.70
N ASP A 6 34.12 -7.93 7.26
CA ASP A 6 33.20 -8.69 8.13
C ASP A 6 32.21 -9.57 7.34
N PHE A 7 32.14 -9.43 6.02
CA PHE A 7 31.36 -10.30 5.13
C PHE A 7 32.27 -11.34 4.49
N ASN A 8 32.85 -12.22 5.31
CA ASN A 8 33.42 -13.46 4.79
C ASN A 8 32.25 -14.35 4.36
N SER A 9 31.77 -14.15 3.13
CA SER A 9 30.66 -14.90 2.56
C SER A 9 31.11 -16.33 2.35
N ASP A 10 30.62 -17.25 3.17
CA ASP A 10 30.67 -18.67 2.84
C ASP A 10 30.13 -18.83 1.40
N PRO A 11 30.77 -19.64 0.54
CA PRO A 11 30.38 -19.78 -0.87
C PRO A 11 28.92 -20.25 -1.07
N GLU A 12 28.29 -20.75 -0.01
CA GLU A 12 26.88 -21.16 0.02
C GLU A 12 25.91 -20.11 0.59
N SER A 13 26.41 -18.95 1.03
CA SER A 13 25.56 -17.91 1.62
C SER A 13 24.92 -16.99 0.57
N TYR A 14 23.64 -16.65 0.78
CA TYR A 14 22.91 -15.69 -0.04
C TYR A 14 22.77 -14.36 0.69
N SER A 15 23.23 -13.27 0.06
CA SER A 15 23.04 -11.90 0.55
C SER A 15 21.70 -11.33 0.06
N ILE A 16 20.84 -10.94 1.01
CA ILE A 16 19.55 -10.31 0.76
C ILE A 16 19.63 -8.85 1.21
N PHE A 17 19.30 -7.92 0.31
CA PHE A 17 19.30 -6.50 0.59
C PHE A 17 17.89 -5.96 0.74
N LEU A 18 17.67 -5.14 1.77
CA LEU A 18 16.39 -4.49 2.04
C LEU A 18 16.55 -2.98 1.84
N SER A 19 15.75 -2.41 0.97
CA SER A 19 15.72 -0.96 0.73
C SER A 19 14.31 -0.43 0.81
N HIS A 20 14.14 0.84 1.18
CA HIS A 20 12.84 1.47 1.04
C HIS A 20 12.59 1.84 -0.43
N ALA A 21 13.54 2.58 -1.03
CA ALA A 21 13.51 2.99 -2.44
C ALA A 21 13.97 1.86 -3.37
N SER A 22 13.46 1.86 -4.60
CA SER A 22 13.88 0.90 -5.62
C SER A 22 15.28 1.22 -6.14
N LEU A 23 16.13 0.19 -6.27
CA LEU A 23 17.52 0.36 -6.71
C LEU A 23 17.70 0.12 -8.22
N LEU A 24 16.93 -0.77 -8.82
CA LEU A 24 17.04 -1.15 -10.24
C LEU A 24 16.07 -0.39 -11.14
N LYS A 25 14.92 0.09 -10.63
CA LYS A 25 13.94 0.81 -11.46
C LYS A 25 14.48 2.14 -11.99
N ASN A 26 15.18 2.88 -11.12
CA ASN A 26 15.81 4.16 -11.41
C ASN A 26 17.23 4.12 -10.83
N ALA A 27 18.09 3.28 -11.40
CA ALA A 27 19.45 3.13 -10.91
C ALA A 27 20.22 4.45 -11.02
N ASP A 28 20.89 4.82 -9.94
CA ASP A 28 21.76 5.99 -9.85
C ASP A 28 23.12 5.57 -9.26
N LEU A 29 24.08 6.49 -9.18
CA LEU A 29 25.41 6.29 -8.60
C LEU A 29 25.36 5.73 -7.17
N PHE A 30 24.30 6.03 -6.41
CA PHE A 30 24.07 5.42 -5.11
C PHE A 30 23.72 3.94 -5.23
N SER A 31 22.83 3.58 -6.15
CA SER A 31 22.43 2.18 -6.39
C SER A 31 23.63 1.33 -6.80
N GLU A 32 24.47 1.84 -7.70
CA GLU A 32 25.71 1.18 -8.13
C GLU A 32 26.63 0.92 -6.94
N LYS A 33 26.97 1.97 -6.17
CA LYS A 33 27.81 1.83 -4.97
C LYS A 33 27.24 0.87 -3.93
N ALA A 34 25.93 0.87 -3.72
CA ALA A 34 25.28 -0.05 -2.79
C ALA A 34 25.35 -1.49 -3.29
N ILE A 35 25.09 -1.73 -4.58
CA ILE A 35 25.17 -3.05 -5.18
C ILE A 35 26.61 -3.58 -5.14
N ASP A 36 27.60 -2.72 -5.45
CA ASP A 36 29.02 -3.07 -5.39
C ASP A 36 29.53 -3.28 -3.96
N ALA A 37 29.00 -2.55 -2.97
CA ALA A 37 29.42 -2.73 -1.58
C ALA A 37 28.85 -4.02 -0.96
N PHE A 38 27.57 -4.30 -1.19
CA PHE A 38 26.84 -5.37 -0.50
C PHE A 38 26.71 -6.67 -1.31
N HIS A 39 27.07 -6.63 -2.61
CA HIS A 39 26.98 -7.75 -3.54
C HIS A 39 25.68 -8.58 -3.43
N PRO A 40 24.49 -7.95 -3.42
CA PRO A 40 23.25 -8.66 -3.12
C PRO A 40 22.87 -9.65 -4.22
N HIS A 41 22.17 -10.72 -3.86
CA HIS A 41 21.56 -11.65 -4.79
C HIS A 41 20.09 -11.28 -5.05
N VAL A 42 19.41 -10.85 -3.98
CA VAL A 42 17.99 -10.48 -3.99
C VAL A 42 17.84 -9.15 -3.28
N ILE A 43 17.02 -8.27 -3.84
CA ILE A 43 16.69 -6.97 -3.29
C ILE A 43 15.18 -6.93 -3.04
N PHE A 44 14.76 -6.50 -1.85
CA PHE A 44 13.36 -6.16 -1.58
C PHE A 44 13.22 -4.65 -1.39
N SER A 45 12.33 -4.03 -2.17
CA SER A 45 12.00 -2.61 -2.08
C SER A 45 10.51 -2.38 -1.83
N ALA A 46 10.07 -1.16 -1.49
CA ALA A 46 8.65 -0.94 -1.13
C ALA A 46 8.03 0.37 -1.63
N HIS A 47 8.81 1.46 -1.72
CA HIS A 47 8.39 2.86 -1.91
C HIS A 47 7.20 3.12 -2.84
N ASP A 48 7.11 2.40 -3.96
CA ASP A 48 6.09 2.62 -5.00
C ASP A 48 4.70 2.07 -4.64
N HIS A 49 4.57 1.33 -3.53
CA HIS A 49 3.31 0.70 -3.09
C HIS A 49 2.70 -0.26 -4.13
N VAL A 50 3.51 -0.83 -5.00
CA VAL A 50 3.11 -1.79 -6.04
C VAL A 50 3.79 -3.13 -5.80
N SER A 51 3.14 -4.20 -6.25
CA SER A 51 3.72 -5.54 -6.30
C SER A 51 4.26 -5.82 -7.70
N LYS A 52 5.57 -5.70 -7.87
CA LYS A 52 6.27 -5.91 -9.16
C LYS A 52 7.64 -6.51 -8.92
N MET A 53 8.26 -7.04 -9.97
CA MET A 53 9.65 -7.45 -9.95
C MET A 53 10.43 -6.85 -11.11
N VAL A 54 11.73 -6.67 -10.90
CA VAL A 54 12.70 -6.25 -11.92
C VAL A 54 13.85 -7.24 -11.89
N VAL A 55 14.29 -7.68 -13.06
CA VAL A 55 15.48 -8.51 -13.21
C VAL A 55 16.44 -7.77 -14.13
N ALA A 56 17.60 -7.39 -13.59
CA ALA A 56 18.62 -6.66 -14.33
C ALA A 56 19.96 -7.41 -14.26
N HIS A 57 20.83 -7.20 -15.25
CA HIS A 57 22.19 -7.72 -15.21
C HIS A 57 23.07 -6.76 -14.41
N ARG A 58 24.01 -7.28 -13.60
CA ARG A 58 24.92 -6.46 -12.77
C ARG A 58 25.73 -5.44 -13.58
N ASN A 59 26.09 -5.78 -14.81
CA ASN A 59 26.83 -4.87 -15.70
C ASN A 59 25.95 -3.85 -16.45
N ASP A 60 24.62 -3.92 -16.31
CA ASP A 60 23.68 -3.09 -17.09
C ASP A 60 22.63 -2.45 -16.16
N LEU A 61 23.08 -1.92 -15.02
CA LEU A 61 22.20 -1.34 -13.99
C LEU A 61 21.48 -0.07 -14.46
N PHE A 62 22.14 0.73 -15.28
CA PHE A 62 21.59 2.01 -15.76
C PHE A 62 20.59 1.86 -16.91
N ARG A 63 20.43 0.65 -17.44
CA ARG A 63 19.42 0.40 -18.46
C ARG A 63 18.05 0.33 -17.79
N ALA A 64 17.13 1.13 -18.31
CA ALA A 64 15.73 1.06 -17.91
C ALA A 64 15.19 -0.36 -18.20
N VAL A 65 14.83 -1.07 -17.13
CA VAL A 65 14.16 -2.36 -17.21
C VAL A 65 12.72 -2.16 -16.77
N ASP A 66 11.79 -2.59 -17.62
CA ASP A 66 10.36 -2.49 -17.33
C ASP A 66 9.97 -3.42 -16.17
N PRO A 67 9.36 -2.90 -15.09
CA PRO A 67 8.92 -3.72 -13.98
C PRO A 67 7.78 -4.66 -14.37
N ILE A 68 7.95 -5.95 -14.10
CA ILE A 68 6.99 -7.01 -14.39
C ILE A 68 5.98 -7.10 -13.24
N PRO A 69 4.66 -7.10 -13.50
CA PRO A 69 3.66 -7.27 -12.45
C PRO A 69 3.80 -8.61 -11.73
N LEU A 70 3.73 -8.59 -10.39
CA LEU A 70 3.89 -9.79 -9.56
C LEU A 70 2.65 -9.97 -8.68
N ASN A 71 1.94 -11.09 -8.84
CA ASN A 71 0.72 -11.43 -8.08
C ASN A 71 -0.40 -10.37 -8.12
N THR A 72 -0.42 -9.48 -9.12
CA THR A 72 -1.38 -8.36 -9.19
C THR A 72 -2.71 -8.71 -9.83
N ASP A 73 -2.71 -9.70 -10.73
CA ASP A 73 -3.87 -10.13 -11.49
C ASP A 73 -4.81 -10.96 -10.62
N ARG A 74 -6.12 -10.85 -10.88
CA ARG A 74 -7.15 -11.53 -10.07
C ARG A 74 -6.94 -13.04 -10.02
N ASN A 75 -6.54 -13.64 -11.14
CA ASN A 75 -6.36 -15.09 -11.26
C ASN A 75 -4.98 -15.56 -10.76
N LYS A 76 -3.98 -14.66 -10.73
CA LYS A 76 -2.60 -14.96 -10.32
C LYS A 76 -2.27 -14.47 -8.90
N ARG A 77 -3.29 -14.01 -8.18
CA ARG A 77 -3.15 -13.38 -6.86
C ARG A 77 -2.53 -14.33 -5.82
N HIS A 78 -2.87 -15.61 -5.93
CA HIS A 78 -2.45 -16.69 -5.03
C HIS A 78 -1.30 -17.51 -5.60
N GLU A 79 -0.75 -17.12 -6.75
CA GLU A 79 0.37 -17.83 -7.37
C GLU A 79 1.61 -17.67 -6.47
N ILE A 80 2.45 -18.70 -6.44
CA ILE A 80 3.74 -18.65 -5.75
C ILE A 80 4.78 -18.58 -6.86
N SER A 81 5.53 -17.48 -6.89
CA SER A 81 6.64 -17.32 -7.82
C SER A 81 7.89 -17.93 -7.21
N SER A 82 8.49 -18.87 -7.92
CA SER A 82 9.79 -19.43 -7.55
C SER A 82 10.91 -18.84 -8.39
N PHE A 83 12.04 -18.57 -7.74
CA PHE A 83 13.25 -18.04 -8.35
C PHE A 83 14.43 -18.90 -7.93
N ASN A 84 15.16 -19.44 -8.91
CA ASN A 84 16.40 -20.18 -8.66
C ASN A 84 17.55 -19.19 -8.46
N LEU A 85 18.14 -19.19 -7.28
CA LEU A 85 19.21 -18.27 -6.91
C LEU A 85 20.56 -18.65 -7.50
N ILE A 86 20.79 -19.94 -7.80
CA ILE A 86 21.99 -20.38 -8.53
C ILE A 86 21.98 -19.82 -9.94
N ASP A 87 20.84 -19.88 -10.63
CA ASP A 87 20.71 -19.34 -11.99
C ASP A 87 20.94 -17.83 -12.02
N LEU A 88 20.40 -17.10 -11.04
CA LEU A 88 20.63 -15.66 -10.89
C LEU A 88 22.11 -15.34 -10.65
N ARG A 89 22.79 -16.12 -9.78
CA ARG A 89 24.21 -15.97 -9.49
C ARG A 89 25.08 -16.27 -10.72
N TYR A 90 24.83 -17.38 -11.42
CA TYR A 90 25.59 -17.79 -12.59
C TYR A 90 25.44 -16.79 -13.74
N GLN A 91 24.23 -16.29 -13.96
CA GLN A 91 23.93 -15.31 -15.01
C GLN A 91 24.25 -13.86 -14.59
N GLN A 92 24.82 -13.64 -13.40
CA GLN A 92 25.11 -12.31 -12.85
C GLN A 92 23.90 -11.36 -12.90
N LYS A 93 22.71 -11.91 -12.61
CA LYS A 93 21.44 -11.18 -12.57
C LYS A 93 21.08 -10.82 -11.13
N LEU A 94 20.50 -9.64 -10.98
CA LEU A 94 19.91 -9.16 -9.74
C LEU A 94 18.40 -9.25 -9.86
N LEU A 95 17.77 -9.83 -8.85
CA LEU A 95 16.33 -9.83 -8.69
C LEU A 95 15.94 -8.76 -7.67
N GLU A 96 15.13 -7.79 -8.09
CA GLU A 96 14.47 -6.86 -7.18
C GLU A 96 12.96 -7.13 -7.14
N ILE A 97 12.43 -7.34 -5.93
CA ILE A 97 11.00 -7.50 -5.68
C ILE A 97 10.49 -6.24 -4.98
N MET A 98 9.61 -5.51 -5.66
CA MET A 98 8.87 -4.38 -5.09
C MET A 98 7.68 -4.93 -4.32
N VAL A 99 7.70 -4.75 -3.02
CA VAL A 99 6.73 -5.22 -2.05
C VAL A 99 5.60 -4.20 -1.93
N PRO A 100 4.31 -4.63 -1.99
CA PRO A 100 3.19 -3.70 -1.84
C PRO A 100 3.14 -3.14 -0.42
N THR A 101 2.48 -1.99 -0.27
CA THR A 101 2.22 -1.43 1.06
C THR A 101 1.16 -2.23 1.80
N CYS A 102 1.32 -2.35 3.12
CA CYS A 102 0.29 -2.86 4.02
C CYS A 102 -0.57 -1.74 4.65
N SER A 103 -0.26 -0.48 4.36
CA SER A 103 -0.88 0.68 5.01
C SER A 103 -1.94 1.34 4.13
N TYR A 104 -3.16 1.46 4.66
CA TYR A 104 -4.24 2.21 4.02
C TYR A 104 -3.98 3.71 3.92
N ARG A 105 -3.09 4.27 4.77
CA ARG A 105 -2.77 5.71 4.78
C ARG A 105 -2.19 6.19 3.45
N MET A 106 -1.64 5.27 2.66
CA MET A 106 -1.00 5.56 1.39
C MET A 106 -1.97 5.69 0.20
N GLY A 107 -3.29 5.55 0.42
CA GLY A 107 -4.30 5.78 -0.61
C GLY A 107 -4.35 4.73 -1.72
N VAL A 108 -3.67 3.60 -1.56
CA VAL A 108 -3.65 2.51 -2.55
C VAL A 108 -4.72 1.48 -2.22
N MET A 109 -5.51 1.09 -3.22
CA MET A 109 -6.61 0.14 -3.02
C MET A 109 -6.16 -1.30 -2.76
N LYS A 110 -5.08 -1.73 -3.42
CA LYS A 110 -4.53 -3.09 -3.29
C LYS A 110 -3.39 -3.04 -2.28
N ILE A 111 -3.65 -3.54 -1.08
CA ILE A 111 -2.65 -3.62 -0.01
C ILE A 111 -2.43 -5.08 0.42
N GLY A 112 -1.21 -5.40 0.83
CA GLY A 112 -0.82 -6.76 1.16
C GLY A 112 0.52 -6.82 1.87
N TYR A 113 0.91 -8.03 2.24
CA TYR A 113 2.22 -8.33 2.79
C TYR A 113 2.99 -9.18 1.79
N GLY A 114 4.23 -8.81 1.48
CA GLY A 114 5.16 -9.71 0.80
C GLY A 114 5.52 -10.86 1.73
N PHE A 115 5.47 -12.09 1.22
CA PHE A 115 5.87 -13.29 1.95
C PHE A 115 6.91 -14.04 1.13
N ALA A 116 8.11 -14.13 1.66
CA ALA A 116 9.25 -14.78 1.03
C ALA A 116 9.71 -15.96 1.90
N VAL A 117 9.96 -17.09 1.27
CA VAL A 117 10.55 -18.28 1.90
C VAL A 117 11.77 -18.68 1.09
N LEU A 118 12.89 -18.85 1.78
CA LEU A 118 14.11 -19.39 1.22
C LEU A 118 14.17 -20.88 1.56
N ASP A 119 14.17 -21.73 0.54
CA ASP A 119 14.21 -23.19 0.64
C ASP A 119 15.46 -23.69 -0.12
N GLY A 120 16.60 -23.70 0.58
CA GLY A 120 17.91 -23.91 -0.03
C GLY A 120 18.23 -22.80 -1.05
N ASP A 121 18.36 -23.20 -2.32
CA ASP A 121 18.69 -22.31 -3.43
C ASP A 121 17.45 -21.74 -4.15
N GLU A 122 16.25 -22.10 -3.70
CA GLU A 122 14.99 -21.62 -4.27
C GLU A 122 14.37 -20.54 -3.39
N LEU A 123 14.19 -19.35 -3.95
CA LEU A 123 13.40 -18.29 -3.34
C LEU A 123 11.96 -18.40 -3.81
N ARG A 124 11.03 -18.70 -2.89
CA ARG A 124 9.59 -18.66 -3.16
C ARG A 124 8.99 -17.38 -2.60
N TYR A 125 8.29 -16.64 -3.44
CA TYR A 125 7.64 -15.40 -3.07
C TYR A 125 6.16 -15.41 -3.45
N THR A 126 5.34 -14.84 -2.57
CA THR A 126 3.95 -14.54 -2.86
C THR A 126 3.52 -13.28 -2.11
N VAL A 127 2.35 -12.77 -2.45
CA VAL A 127 1.75 -11.64 -1.74
C VAL A 127 0.48 -12.07 -1.04
N LEU A 128 0.46 -11.87 0.27
CA LEU A 128 -0.71 -12.04 1.10
C LEU A 128 -1.58 -10.79 0.98
N TRP A 129 -2.46 -10.80 -0.02
CA TRP A 129 -3.38 -9.70 -0.28
C TRP A 129 -4.45 -9.63 0.80
N THR A 130 -4.62 -8.44 1.38
CA THR A 130 -5.63 -8.19 2.39
C THR A 130 -6.95 -7.74 1.76
N SER A 131 -8.02 -7.75 2.53
CA SER A 131 -9.34 -7.30 2.07
C SER A 131 -9.36 -5.79 1.79
N GLN A 132 -10.05 -5.42 0.71
CA GLN A 132 -10.20 -4.04 0.27
C GLN A 132 -11.25 -3.33 1.13
N ARG A 133 -10.81 -2.75 2.25
CA ARG A 133 -11.68 -2.03 3.19
C ARG A 133 -12.27 -0.73 2.63
N PHE A 134 -11.76 -0.22 1.52
CA PHE A 134 -12.31 0.97 0.84
C PHE A 134 -13.76 0.79 0.41
N TYR A 135 -14.14 -0.39 -0.07
CA TYR A 135 -15.54 -0.68 -0.42
C TYR A 135 -16.45 -0.68 0.82
N GLN A 136 -15.97 -1.23 1.93
CA GLN A 136 -16.71 -1.23 3.19
C GLN A 136 -16.90 0.21 3.70
N LEU A 137 -15.85 1.02 3.65
CA LEU A 137 -15.92 2.44 4.02
C LEU A 137 -16.89 3.23 3.13
N ALA A 138 -16.90 2.97 1.83
CA ALA A 138 -17.84 3.59 0.90
C ALA A 138 -19.30 3.19 1.24
N VAL A 139 -19.56 1.91 1.53
CA VAL A 139 -20.88 1.43 1.95
C VAL A 139 -21.29 2.06 3.28
N TYR A 140 -20.40 2.12 4.28
CA TYR A 140 -20.70 2.79 5.54
C TYR A 140 -21.02 4.27 5.34
N SER A 141 -20.29 4.97 4.47
CA SER A 141 -20.55 6.38 4.18
C SER A 141 -21.92 6.55 3.50
N LEU A 142 -22.25 5.70 2.53
CA LEU A 142 -23.55 5.69 1.86
C LEU A 142 -24.71 5.42 2.83
N MET A 143 -24.49 4.69 3.92
CA MET A 143 -25.52 4.41 4.93
C MET A 143 -25.64 5.50 6.01
N ILE A 144 -24.51 6.01 6.52
CA ILE A 144 -24.49 6.96 7.63
C ILE A 144 -24.99 8.34 7.18
N ILE A 145 -24.61 8.80 5.99
CA ILE A 145 -25.00 10.12 5.47
C ILE A 145 -26.54 10.28 5.39
N PRO A 146 -27.30 9.40 4.70
CA PRO A 146 -28.75 9.55 4.63
C PRO A 146 -29.42 9.38 6.00
N LEU A 147 -28.90 8.50 6.86
CA LEU A 147 -29.42 8.35 8.22
C LEU A 147 -29.28 9.66 9.00
N LYS A 148 -28.13 10.33 8.92
CA LYS A 148 -27.92 11.65 9.56
C LYS A 148 -28.83 12.72 8.98
N LEU A 149 -29.05 12.74 7.67
CA LEU A 149 -29.96 13.68 7.02
C LEU A 149 -31.42 13.47 7.46
N LEU A 150 -31.90 12.22 7.48
CA LEU A 150 -33.24 11.87 7.94
C LEU A 150 -33.43 12.23 9.43
N CYS A 151 -32.49 11.83 10.29
CA CYS A 151 -32.55 12.18 11.71
C CYS A 151 -32.50 13.70 11.93
N GLY A 152 -31.68 14.42 11.17
CA GLY A 152 -31.60 15.88 11.21
C GLY A 152 -32.90 16.56 10.78
N GLN A 153 -33.54 16.07 9.72
CA GLN A 153 -34.86 16.58 9.27
C GLN A 153 -35.94 16.35 10.32
N ILE A 154 -35.99 15.15 10.92
CA ILE A 154 -36.94 14.82 11.99
C ILE A 154 -36.70 15.72 13.21
N TRP A 155 -35.44 15.89 13.62
CA TRP A 155 -35.06 16.75 14.75
C TRP A 155 -35.45 18.21 14.50
N CYS A 156 -35.17 18.74 13.31
CA CYS A 156 -35.58 20.09 12.91
C CYS A 156 -37.11 20.27 12.91
N ALA A 157 -37.87 19.26 12.47
CA ALA A 157 -39.32 19.29 12.47
C ALA A 157 -39.89 19.28 13.91
N ILE A 158 -39.33 18.45 14.78
CA ILE A 158 -39.68 18.39 16.20
C ILE A 158 -39.36 19.72 16.91
N PHE A 159 -38.17 20.27 16.70
CA PHE A 159 -37.78 21.57 17.27
C PHE A 159 -38.69 22.70 16.81
N LYS A 160 -39.01 22.77 15.50
CA LYS A 160 -39.99 23.75 15.00
C LYS A 160 -41.34 23.60 15.67
N ARG A 161 -41.81 22.36 15.92
CA ARG A 161 -43.09 22.11 16.59
C ARG A 161 -43.09 22.59 18.05
N TYR A 162 -42.01 22.34 18.79
CA TYR A 162 -41.91 22.80 20.19
C TYR A 162 -41.68 24.31 20.31
N TRP A 163 -40.95 24.95 19.39
CA TRP A 163 -40.69 26.39 19.43
C TRP A 163 -41.85 27.23 18.88
N CYS A 164 -42.58 26.74 17.87
CA CYS A 164 -43.74 27.45 17.31
C CYS A 164 -44.97 27.47 18.24
N CYS A 165 -45.04 26.61 19.25
CA CYS A 165 -46.08 26.70 20.29
C CYS A 165 -45.95 27.96 21.17
N CYS A 166 -44.85 28.72 21.06
CA CYS A 166 -44.69 30.02 21.72
C CYS A 166 -44.98 31.24 20.82
N ARG A 167 -45.53 31.06 19.60
CA ARG A 167 -45.92 32.19 18.75
C ARG A 167 -47.23 32.81 19.27
N SER A 168 -47.06 33.93 19.97
CA SER A 168 -48.06 34.86 20.54
C SER A 168 -49.48 34.72 19.98
N ARG A 169 -50.42 34.33 20.85
CA ARG A 169 -51.86 34.47 20.68
C ARG A 169 -52.18 35.97 20.64
N ASN A 170 -52.53 36.46 19.46
CA ASN A 170 -52.94 37.85 19.23
C ASN A 170 -54.07 38.21 20.23
N ARG A 171 -53.78 39.07 21.22
CA ARG A 171 -54.79 39.57 22.16
C ARG A 171 -55.61 40.61 21.40
N ASN A 172 -56.85 40.25 21.06
CA ASN A 172 -57.86 41.19 20.60
C ASN A 172 -58.08 42.22 21.72
N TYR A 173 -57.67 43.47 21.51
CA TYR A 173 -58.04 44.58 22.37
C TYR A 173 -59.48 44.96 22.03
N LEU A 174 -60.39 44.84 23.01
CA LEU A 174 -61.72 45.44 22.91
C LEU A 174 -61.59 46.98 22.92
N PRO A 175 -62.32 47.72 22.07
CA PRO A 175 -62.38 49.17 22.17
C PRO A 175 -63.22 49.55 23.39
N LEU A 176 -62.61 50.31 24.32
CA LEU A 176 -63.35 50.97 25.40
C LEU A 176 -64.17 52.11 24.81
N HIS A 177 -65.47 52.08 25.11
CA HIS A 177 -66.44 53.12 24.77
C HIS A 177 -66.04 54.41 25.51
N VAL A 178 -65.82 55.49 24.77
CA VAL A 178 -65.69 56.83 25.36
C VAL A 178 -67.06 57.49 25.26
N SER A 179 -67.61 57.82 26.42
CA SER A 179 -68.84 58.60 26.65
C SER A 179 -68.73 60.04 26.17
#